data_AF-A0A7X8R7S3-F1
#
_entry.id   AF-A0A7X8R7S3-F1
#
_cell.length_a   1.000
_cell.length_b   1.000
_cell.length_c   1.000
_cell.angle_alpha   90.00
_cell.angle_beta   90.00
_cell.angle_gamma   90.00
#
_symmetry.space_group_name_H-M   'P 1'
#
loop_
_entity.id
_entity.type
_entity.pdbx_description
1 polymer ?
#
loop_
_entity_poly.entity_id
_entity_poly.type
_entity_poly.pdbx_seq_one_letter_code
_entity_poly.pdbx_strand_id
1 'polypeptide(L)'
;FFGAIHDRFRTPWKSTLMTGVVVAALSSLIPLRILADLTNIGTLLAFVIVCSAVLIMRHTHPEAERPFRVPYAPLTPILGILFCLLLMFSLPSENWFRLLVWLLIGFLIYFSYGRRHSVLEKMRRQGKL
;
A
#
# COMPACT_ATOMS: atom_id res chain seq x y z
N PHE A 1 -6.62 2.71 -22.49
CA PHE A 1 -6.28 1.27 -22.51
C PHE A 1 -6.55 0.60 -21.16
N PHE A 2 -5.89 0.99 -20.07
CA PHE A 2 -6.12 0.42 -18.71
C PHE A 2 -7.46 0.78 -18.05
N GLY A 3 -8.14 1.83 -18.53
CA GLY A 3 -9.48 2.22 -18.10
C GLY A 3 -10.59 1.74 -19.05
N ALA A 4 -10.33 0.76 -19.92
CA ALA A 4 -11.37 0.21 -20.79
C ALA A 4 -12.30 -0.69 -19.95
N ILE A 5 -13.47 -0.15 -19.66
CA ILE A 5 -14.48 -0.77 -18.81
C ILE A 5 -15.34 -1.71 -19.66
N HIS A 6 -15.68 -2.89 -19.15
CA HIS A 6 -16.63 -3.79 -19.80
C HIS A 6 -18.06 -3.21 -19.75
N ASP A 7 -18.77 -3.14 -20.88
CA ASP A 7 -20.06 -2.44 -20.98
C ASP A 7 -21.14 -3.00 -20.04
N ARG A 8 -21.13 -4.31 -19.77
CA ARG A 8 -22.12 -4.98 -18.91
C ARG A 8 -21.73 -5.04 -17.42
N PHE A 9 -20.48 -5.37 -17.11
CA PHE A 9 -19.99 -5.64 -15.74
C PHE A 9 -19.28 -4.45 -15.12
N ARG A 10 -19.04 -3.39 -15.89
CA ARG A 10 -18.32 -2.21 -15.48
C ARG A 10 -16.94 -2.48 -14.86
N THR A 11 -16.28 -3.58 -15.25
CA THR A 11 -14.95 -3.97 -14.75
C THR A 11 -13.84 -3.64 -15.76
N PRO A 12 -12.62 -3.30 -15.31
CA PRO A 12 -11.47 -3.06 -16.18
C PRO A 12 -10.85 -4.39 -16.67
N TRP A 13 -11.61 -5.14 -17.47
CA TRP A 13 -11.32 -6.54 -17.81
C TRP A 13 -9.97 -6.75 -18.52
N LYS A 14 -9.54 -5.81 -19.37
CA LYS A 14 -8.23 -5.89 -20.06
C LYS A 14 -7.08 -5.79 -19.07
N SER A 15 -7.20 -4.90 -18.09
CA SER A 15 -6.20 -4.70 -17.04
C SER A 15 -6.13 -5.93 -16.14
N THR A 16 -7.28 -6.45 -15.72
CA THR A 16 -7.36 -7.66 -14.88
C THR A 16 -6.77 -8.88 -15.58
N LEU A 17 -7.09 -9.10 -16.86
CA LEU A 17 -6.54 -10.22 -17.63
C LEU A 17 -5.02 -10.10 -17.79
N MET A 18 -4.53 -8.91 -18.14
CA MET A 18 -3.09 -8.66 -18.28
C MET A 18 -2.36 -8.92 -16.96
N THR A 19 -2.83 -8.36 -15.84
CA THR A 19 -2.22 -8.61 -14.53
C THR A 19 -2.31 -10.08 -14.14
N GLY A 20 -3.43 -10.75 -14.42
CA GLY A 20 -3.63 -12.17 -14.12
C GLY A 20 -2.65 -13.06 -14.87
N VAL A 21 -2.43 -12.81 -16.16
CA VAL A 21 -1.44 -13.57 -16.96
C VAL A 21 -0.02 -13.37 -16.43
N VAL A 22 0.36 -12.14 -16.10
CA VAL A 22 1.69 -11.84 -15.52
C VAL A 22 1.87 -12.55 -14.17
N VAL A 23 0.88 -12.46 -13.29
CA VAL A 23 0.93 -13.11 -11.97
C VAL A 23 0.97 -14.63 -12.11
N ALA A 24 0.19 -15.22 -13.03
CA ALA A 24 0.19 -16.67 -13.26
C ALA A 24 1.55 -17.18 -13.75
N ALA A 25 2.17 -16.46 -14.69
CA ALA A 25 3.50 -16.79 -15.19
C ALA A 25 4.56 -16.70 -14.07
N LEU A 26 4.56 -15.60 -13.29
CA LEU A 26 5.51 -15.43 -12.18
C LEU A 26 5.31 -16.47 -11.08
N SER A 27 4.06 -16.78 -10.73
CA SER A 27 3.74 -17.77 -9.68
C SER A 27 4.11 -19.20 -10.08
N SER A 28 4.12 -19.50 -11.39
CA SER A 28 4.56 -20.81 -11.90
C SER A 28 6.07 -21.02 -11.81
N LEU A 29 6.86 -19.93 -11.80
CA LEU A 29 8.33 -19.98 -11.83
C LEU A 29 8.95 -19.75 -10.45
N ILE A 30 8.25 -19.04 -9.57
CA ILE A 30 8.75 -18.63 -8.25
C ILE A 30 8.19 -19.57 -7.17
N PRO A 31 9.04 -20.13 -6.28
CA PRO A 31 8.59 -20.93 -5.15
C PRO A 31 7.59 -20.19 -4.26
N LEU A 32 6.50 -20.86 -3.89
CA LEU A 32 5.42 -20.30 -3.06
C LEU A 32 5.93 -19.69 -1.74
N ARG A 33 6.98 -20.28 -1.15
CA ARG A 33 7.61 -19.77 0.09
C ARG A 33 8.14 -18.34 -0.09
N ILE A 34 8.86 -18.07 -1.17
CA ILE A 34 9.42 -16.75 -1.45
C ILE A 34 8.29 -15.74 -1.69
N LEU A 35 7.25 -16.16 -2.40
CA LEU A 35 6.08 -15.32 -2.69
C LEU A 35 5.29 -14.98 -1.41
N ALA A 36 5.12 -15.95 -0.52
CA ALA A 36 4.50 -15.76 0.78
C ALA A 36 5.30 -14.79 1.66
N ASP A 37 6.63 -14.96 1.72
CA ASP A 37 7.51 -14.09 2.49
C ASP A 37 7.48 -12.62 1.99
N LEU A 38 7.47 -12.43 0.67
CA LEU A 38 7.32 -11.12 0.02
C LEU A 38 5.96 -10.47 0.32
N THR A 39 4.89 -11.26 0.27
CA THR A 39 3.53 -10.76 0.55
C THR A 39 3.39 -10.39 2.03
N ASN A 40 3.88 -11.24 2.92
CA ASN A 40 3.80 -11.04 4.37
C ASN A 40 4.54 -9.77 4.82
N ILE A 41 5.77 -9.53 4.35
CA ILE A 41 6.49 -8.32 4.75
C ILE A 41 5.78 -7.04 4.25
N GLY A 42 5.19 -7.08 3.05
CA GLY A 42 4.42 -5.96 2.49
C GLY A 42 3.12 -5.68 3.25
N THR A 43 2.36 -6.72 3.60
CA THR A 43 1.11 -6.56 4.37
C THR A 43 1.37 -6.10 5.80
N LEU A 44 2.41 -6.62 6.46
CA LEU A 44 2.82 -6.16 7.78
C LEU A 44 3.23 -4.68 7.76
N LEU A 45 4.01 -4.25 6.76
CA LEU A 45 4.35 -2.83 6.59
C LEU A 45 3.09 -1.98 6.40
N ALA A 46 2.15 -2.42 5.55
CA ALA A 46 0.89 -1.71 5.34
C ALA A 46 0.08 -1.57 6.63
N PHE A 47 0.04 -2.62 7.47
CA PHE A 47 -0.62 -2.56 8.78
C PHE A 47 0.08 -1.60 9.75
N VAL A 48 1.42 -1.57 9.79
CA VAL A 48 2.15 -0.58 10.58
C VAL A 48 1.79 0.85 10.15
N ILE A 49 1.74 1.10 8.83
CA ILE A 49 1.37 2.42 8.28
C ILE A 49 -0.07 2.78 8.63
N VAL A 50 -1.02 1.86 8.48
CA VAL A 50 -2.44 2.09 8.81
C VAL A 50 -2.63 2.36 10.31
N CYS A 51 -2.04 1.56 11.19
CA CYS A 51 -2.10 1.80 12.63
C CYS A 51 -1.48 3.16 13.02
N SER A 52 -0.37 3.53 12.38
CA SER A 52 0.25 4.85 12.57
C SER A 52 -0.64 5.98 12.04
N ALA A 53 -1.27 5.80 10.88
CA ALA A 53 -2.18 6.77 10.28
C ALA A 53 -3.42 6.99 11.17
N VAL A 54 -3.92 5.96 11.86
CA VAL A 54 -5.02 6.10 12.83
C VAL A 54 -4.59 6.99 14.01
N LEU A 55 -3.36 6.85 14.51
CA LEU A 55 -2.83 7.73 15.57
C LEU A 55 -2.67 9.16 15.06
N ILE A 56 -2.11 9.35 13.86
CA ILE A 56 -1.93 10.67 13.25
C ILE A 56 -3.29 11.35 13.01
N MET A 57 -4.26 10.66 12.42
CA MET A 57 -5.60 11.20 12.16
C MET A 57 -6.33 11.61 13.44
N ARG A 58 -6.07 10.93 14.57
CA ARG A 58 -6.64 11.33 15.86
C ARG A 58 -6.13 12.69 16.33
N HIS A 59 -4.90 13.05 16.00
CA HIS A 59 -4.32 14.35 16.33
C HIS A 59 -4.63 15.42 15.28
N THR A 60 -4.55 15.10 13.99
CA THR A 60 -4.72 16.09 12.92
C THR A 60 -6.19 16.44 12.62
N HIS A 61 -7.11 15.47 12.74
CA HIS A 61 -8.53 15.66 12.42
C HIS A 61 -9.41 15.12 13.57
N PRO A 62 -9.42 15.80 14.74
CA PRO A 62 -10.21 15.38 15.89
C PRO A 62 -11.72 15.43 15.62
N GLU A 63 -12.18 16.40 14.81
CA GLU A 63 -13.60 16.68 14.53
C GLU A 63 -14.26 15.71 13.52
N ALA A 64 -13.49 14.80 12.91
CA ALA A 64 -14.03 13.89 11.92
C ALA A 64 -15.09 12.94 12.54
N GLU A 65 -16.24 12.80 11.89
CA GLU A 65 -17.27 11.83 12.29
C GLU A 65 -16.74 10.40 12.21
N ARG A 66 -16.88 9.65 13.31
CA ARG A 66 -16.36 8.29 13.45
C ARG A 66 -17.50 7.36 13.88
N PRO A 67 -18.20 6.70 12.92
CA PRO A 67 -19.28 5.76 13.22
C PRO A 67 -18.81 4.59 14.09
N PHE A 68 -17.55 4.18 13.93
CA PHE A 68 -16.88 3.21 14.78
C PHE A 68 -15.59 3.81 15.36
N ARG A 69 -15.36 3.59 16.66
CA ARG A 69 -14.14 3.99 17.37
C ARG A 69 -13.47 2.75 17.96
N VAL A 70 -12.18 2.60 17.67
CA VAL A 70 -11.38 1.51 18.23
C VAL A 70 -11.41 1.60 19.76
N PRO A 71 -11.82 0.54 20.48
CA PRO A 71 -11.80 0.52 21.94
C PRO A 71 -10.36 0.65 22.44
N TYR A 72 -10.16 1.26 23.61
CA TYR A 72 -8.84 1.45 24.24
C TYR A 72 -7.79 2.22 23.40
N ALA A 73 -8.20 3.05 22.44
CA ALA A 73 -7.26 3.94 21.74
C ALA A 73 -6.63 4.95 22.72
N PRO A 74 -5.31 5.19 22.67
CA PRO A 74 -4.35 4.84 21.60
C PRO A 74 -3.64 3.48 21.75
N LEU A 75 -3.94 2.69 22.78
CA LEU A 75 -3.21 1.44 23.07
C LEU A 75 -3.35 0.40 21.97
N THR A 76 -4.56 0.19 21.44
CA THR A 76 -4.80 -0.84 20.40
C THR A 76 -3.99 -0.60 19.12
N PRO A 77 -3.95 0.61 18.52
CA PRO A 77 -3.04 0.90 17.42
C PRO A 77 -1.56 0.68 17.75
N ILE A 78 -1.11 1.07 18.96
CA ILE A 78 0.28 0.90 19.39
C ILE A 78 0.65 -0.58 19.50
N LEU A 79 -0.21 -1.38 20.12
CA LEU A 79 -0.03 -2.83 20.19
C LEU A 79 -0.02 -3.44 18.79
N GLY A 80 -0.89 -3.00 17.89
CA GLY A 80 -0.90 -3.44 16.49
C GLY A 80 0.44 -3.18 15.80
N ILE A 81 1.00 -1.98 15.95
CA ILE A 81 2.34 -1.64 15.43
C ILE A 81 3.39 -2.56 16.05
N LEU A 82 3.37 -2.74 17.37
CA LEU A 82 4.35 -3.57 18.08
C LEU A 82 4.31 -5.04 17.61
N PHE A 83 3.13 -5.65 17.52
CA PHE A 83 2.97 -7.01 17.01
C PHE A 83 3.40 -7.13 15.54
N CYS A 84 3.03 -6.17 14.68
CA CYS A 84 3.43 -6.20 13.28
C CYS A 84 4.95 -6.07 13.13
N LEU A 85 5.59 -5.17 13.87
CA LEU A 85 7.04 -5.01 13.86
C LEU A 85 7.76 -6.25 14.40
N LEU A 86 7.27 -6.84 15.49
CA LEU A 86 7.81 -8.10 16.03
C LEU A 86 7.75 -9.22 14.99
N LEU A 87 6.62 -9.37 14.28
CA LEU A 87 6.51 -10.34 13.20
C LEU A 87 7.46 -10.01 12.05
N MET A 88 7.61 -8.73 11.67
CA MET A 88 8.56 -8.32 10.63
C MET A 88 10.02 -8.62 10.99
N PHE A 89 10.40 -8.52 12.28
CA PHE A 89 11.75 -8.87 12.74
C PHE A 89 12.00 -10.39 12.78
N SER A 90 10.94 -11.19 12.87
CA SER A 90 11.03 -12.66 12.79
C SER A 90 11.28 -13.17 11.35
N LEU A 91 11.03 -12.34 10.33
CA LEU A 91 11.29 -12.70 8.93
C LEU A 91 12.79 -12.58 8.59
N PRO A 92 13.31 -13.43 7.68
CA PRO A 92 14.69 -13.34 7.19
C PRO A 92 15.07 -11.93 6.71
N SER A 93 16.33 -11.54 6.94
CA SER A 93 16.88 -10.24 6.56
C SER A 93 16.84 -9.98 5.05
N GLU A 94 16.80 -11.03 4.22
CA GLU A 94 16.61 -10.92 2.78
C GLU A 94 15.30 -10.20 2.40
N ASN A 95 14.23 -10.38 3.17
CA ASN A 95 12.94 -9.79 2.87
C ASN A 95 12.97 -8.26 3.04
N TRP A 96 13.72 -7.78 4.03
CA TRP A 96 13.94 -6.34 4.25
C TRP A 96 14.68 -5.70 3.08
N PHE A 97 15.68 -6.38 2.52
CA PHE A 97 16.39 -5.88 1.35
C PHE A 97 15.46 -5.79 0.14
N ARG A 98 14.67 -6.84 -0.13
CA ARG A 98 13.68 -6.84 -1.22
C ARG A 98 12.64 -5.72 -1.06
N LEU A 99 12.16 -5.48 0.17
CA LEU A 99 11.24 -4.40 0.49
C LEU A 99 11.87 -3.02 0.22
N LEU A 100 13.11 -2.80 0.66
CA LEU A 100 13.83 -1.54 0.44
C LEU A 100 14.06 -1.28 -1.04
N VAL A 101 14.51 -2.27 -1.80
CA VAL A 101 14.69 -2.15 -3.26
C VAL A 101 13.37 -1.79 -3.93
N TRP A 102 12.28 -2.47 -3.60
CA TRP A 102 10.96 -2.18 -4.16
C TRP A 102 10.47 -0.78 -3.80
N LEU A 103 10.66 -0.36 -2.55
CA LEU A 103 10.30 0.98 -2.07
C LEU A 103 11.10 2.07 -2.80
N LEU A 104 12.41 1.85 -3.00
CA LEU A 104 13.27 2.75 -3.74
C LEU A 104 12.83 2.87 -5.20
N ILE A 105 12.49 1.77 -5.87
CA ILE A 105 11.94 1.80 -7.23
C ILE A 105 10.63 2.60 -7.25
N GLY A 106 9.73 2.35 -6.30
CA GLY A 106 8.48 3.10 -6.15
C GLY A 106 8.71 4.60 -5.97
N PHE A 107 9.66 4.98 -5.12
CA PHE A 107 10.04 6.38 -4.93
C PHE A 107 10.68 6.99 -6.18
N LEU A 108 11.56 6.28 -6.89
CA LEU A 108 12.14 6.76 -8.14
C LEU A 108 11.06 7.03 -9.21
N ILE A 109 10.10 6.13 -9.36
CA ILE A 109 8.96 6.32 -10.27
C ILE A 109 8.09 7.51 -9.81
N TYR A 110 7.83 7.62 -8.50
CA TYR A 110 7.07 8.73 -7.94
C TYR A 110 7.77 10.09 -8.15
N PHE A 111 9.07 10.20 -7.90
CA PHE A 111 9.79 11.46 -8.07
C PHE A 111 10.00 11.83 -9.54
N SER A 112 10.23 10.86 -10.41
CA SER A 112 10.42 11.10 -11.85
C SER A 112 9.12 11.46 -12.57
N TYR A 113 8.07 10.65 -12.39
CA TYR A 113 6.78 10.83 -13.07
C TYR A 113 5.71 11.43 -12.14
N GLY A 114 5.53 10.83 -10.97
CA GLY A 114 4.45 11.19 -10.03
C GLY A 114 4.45 12.65 -9.59
N ARG A 115 5.62 13.24 -9.32
CA ARG A 115 5.77 14.64 -8.91
C ARG A 115 5.31 15.61 -10.01
N ARG A 116 5.62 15.31 -11.28
CA ARG A 116 5.30 16.17 -12.44
C ARG A 116 3.85 16.03 -12.91
N HIS A 117 3.17 14.93 -12.58
CA HIS A 117 1.78 14.67 -12.96
C HIS A 117 0.78 14.75 -11.79
N SER A 118 1.25 15.10 -10.59
CA SER A 118 0.43 15.14 -9.37
C SER A 118 -0.68 16.17 -9.48
N VAL A 119 -1.88 15.79 -9.03
CA VAL A 119 -3.10 16.61 -9.01
C VAL A 119 -2.88 17.93 -8.27
N LEU A 120 -2.00 17.96 -7.26
CA LEU A 120 -1.59 19.18 -6.55
C LEU A 120 -0.94 20.23 -7.48
N GLU A 121 -0.13 19.81 -8.46
CA GLU A 121 0.46 20.76 -9.42
C GLU A 121 -0.54 21.19 -10.50
N LYS A 122 -1.47 20.30 -10.90
CA LYS A 122 -2.60 20.68 -11.77
C LYS A 122 -3.55 21.66 -11.07
N MET A 123 -3.86 21.47 -9.79
CA MET A 123 -4.67 22.38 -8.98
C MET A 123 -3.98 23.72 -8.73
N ARG A 124 -2.65 23.73 -8.49
CA ARG A 124 -1.85 24.96 -8.36
C ARG A 124 -1.76 25.74 -9.68
N ARG A 125 -1.65 25.05 -10.82
CA ARG A 125 -1.71 25.70 -12.16
C ARG A 125 -3.10 26.19 -12.54
N GLN A 126 -4.17 25.62 -11.97
CA GLN A 126 -5.56 26.03 -12.18
C GLN A 126 -6.05 27.11 -11.21
N GLY A 127 -5.19 27.64 -10.34
CA GLY A 127 -5.52 28.78 -9.46
C GLY A 127 -6.65 28.52 -8.46
N LYS A 128 -6.81 27.27 -8.00
CA LYS A 128 -7.81 26.91 -6.96
C LYS A 128 -7.25 26.93 -5.52
N LEU A 129 -6.08 27.53 -5.35
CA LEU A 129 -5.40 27.81 -4.08
C LEU A 129 -4.91 29.25 -4.11
#